data_AF-A0A533SKH6-F1
#
_entry.id   AF-A0A533SKH6-F1
#
_cell.length_a   1.000
_cell.length_b   1.000
_cell.length_c   1.000
_cell.angle_alpha   90.00
_cell.angle_beta   90.00
_cell.angle_gamma   90.00
#
_symmetry.space_group_name_H-M   'P 1'
#
loop_
_entity.id
_entity.type
_entity.pdbx_description
1 polymer ?
#
loop_
_entity_poly.entity_id
_entity_poly.type
_entity_poly.pdbx_seq_one_letter_code
_entity_poly.pdbx_strand_id
1 'polypeptide(L)' 'MSKRNALTEQSIIIDDVLSMLTGHPRGTMVSFTEITKSLHDYIKMNGLRQRFCPHCNAPLSGGVSVSEPAAPEVPAI' A
#
# COMPACT_ATOMS: atom_id res chain seq x y z
N MET A 1 18.87 18.96 22.06
CA MET A 1 17.63 18.60 21.34
C MET A 1 17.85 17.27 20.62
N SER A 2 17.45 16.14 21.22
CA SER A 2 17.57 14.83 20.56
C SER A 2 16.61 14.79 19.37
N LYS A 3 17.18 14.61 18.17
CA LYS A 3 16.49 14.59 16.89
C LYS A 3 15.60 13.33 16.85
N ARG A 4 14.32 13.46 17.21
CA ARG A 4 13.35 12.35 17.20
C ARG A 4 13.26 11.77 15.80
N ASN A 5 13.51 10.47 15.66
CA ASN A 5 13.45 9.78 14.38
C ASN A 5 11.99 9.38 14.12
N ALA A 6 11.30 10.22 13.36
CA ALA A 6 9.85 10.14 13.12
C ALA A 6 9.38 8.79 12.54
N LEU A 7 10.26 8.04 11.88
CA LEU A 7 9.92 6.75 11.26
C LEU A 7 9.99 5.56 12.24
N THR A 8 10.77 5.67 13.32
CA THR A 8 10.94 4.58 14.30
C THR A 8 10.05 4.71 15.53
N GLU A 9 9.56 5.91 15.85
CA GLU A 9 8.66 6.12 17.00
C GLU A 9 7.17 5.97 16.63
N GLN A 10 6.82 6.01 15.34
CA GLN A 10 5.44 5.86 14.89
C GLN A 10 5.09 4.38 14.73
N SER A 11 4.09 3.94 15.47
CA SER A 11 3.48 2.61 15.36
C SER A 11 2.04 2.69 14.88
N ILE A 12 1.59 1.62 14.23
CA ILE A 12 0.23 1.46 13.73
C ILE A 12 -0.36 0.14 14.25
N ILE A 13 -1.67 0.13 14.44
CA ILE A 13 -2.42 -1.09 14.73
C ILE A 13 -2.89 -1.69 13.40
N ILE A 14 -2.59 -2.96 13.17
CA ILE A 14 -3.00 -3.70 11.97
C ILE A 14 -4.52 -3.86 11.93
N ASP A 15 -5.15 -3.37 10.87
CA ASP A 15 -6.56 -3.61 10.55
C ASP A 15 -6.75 -4.86 9.68
N ASP A 16 -7.99 -5.16 9.27
CA ASP A 16 -8.28 -6.33 8.42
C ASP A 16 -7.56 -6.27 7.06
N VAL A 17 -7.43 -5.08 6.45
CA VAL A 17 -6.81 -4.91 5.13
C VAL A 17 -5.29 -5.12 5.23
N LEU A 18 -4.64 -4.48 6.19
CA LEU A 18 -3.22 -4.65 6.45
C LEU A 18 -2.91 -6.09 6.87
N SER A 19 -3.81 -6.75 7.61
CA SER A 19 -3.64 -8.15 7.97
C SER A 19 -3.59 -9.04 6.72
N MET A 20 -4.51 -8.83 5.77
CA MET A 20 -4.54 -9.58 4.51
C MET A 20 -3.31 -9.31 3.63
N LEU A 21 -2.84 -8.06 3.57
CA LEU A 21 -1.72 -7.68 2.70
C LEU A 21 -0.35 -8.08 3.27
N THR A 22 -0.21 -8.07 4.59
CA THR A 22 1.10 -8.21 5.25
C THR A 22 1.27 -9.50 6.03
N GLY A 23 0.20 -10.28 6.22
CA GLY A 23 0.21 -11.52 6.99
C GLY A 23 0.30 -11.34 8.51
N HIS A 24 0.36 -10.10 9.00
CA HIS A 24 0.28 -9.82 10.44
C HIS A 24 -1.14 -10.07 10.95
N PRO A 25 -1.33 -10.59 12.17
CA PRO A 25 -2.66 -10.72 12.74
C PRO A 25 -3.24 -9.34 13.04
N ARG A 26 -4.56 -9.19 12.86
CA ARG A 26 -5.29 -7.97 13.21
C ARG A 26 -5.09 -7.60 14.68
N GLY A 27 -4.97 -6.31 14.96
CA GLY A 27 -4.74 -5.78 16.31
C GLY A 27 -3.27 -5.80 16.73
N THR A 28 -2.37 -6.37 15.92
CA THR A 28 -0.93 -6.29 16.17
C THR A 28 -0.46 -4.85 16.06
N MET A 29 0.36 -4.40 17.01
CA MET A 29 1.03 -3.11 16.94
C MET A 29 2.40 -3.30 16.27
N VAL A 30 2.61 -2.65 15.12
CA VAL A 30 3.87 -2.71 14.37
C VAL A 30 4.42 -1.31 14.14
N SER A 31 5.74 -1.22 13.91
CA SER A 31 6.36 0.05 13.55
C SER A 31 6.06 0.46 12.11
N PHE A 32 6.15 1.75 11.80
CA PHE A 32 5.96 2.25 10.44
C PHE A 32 6.98 1.68 9.45
N THR A 33 8.21 1.39 9.90
CA THR A 33 9.26 0.76 9.07
C THR A 33 8.93 -0.70 8.76
N GLU A 34 8.37 -1.43 9.72
CA GLU A 34 7.97 -2.82 9.54
C GLU A 34 6.78 -2.96 8.60
N ILE A 35 5.76 -2.10 8.74
CA ILE A 35 4.61 -2.12 7.83
C ILE A 35 5.00 -1.70 6.41
N THR A 36 5.84 -0.67 6.26
CA THR A 36 6.30 -0.25 4.93
C THR A 36 7.16 -1.30 4.25
N LYS A 37 8.03 -1.99 4.99
CA LYS A 37 8.79 -3.14 4.46
C LYS A 37 7.83 -4.24 3.97
N SER A 38 6.86 -4.62 4.79
CA SER A 38 5.92 -5.70 4.47
C SER A 38 5.07 -5.37 3.24
N LEU A 39 4.58 -4.14 3.12
CA LEU A 39 3.86 -3.67 1.93
C LEU A 39 4.75 -3.66 0.69
N HIS A 40 6.02 -3.27 0.83
CA HIS A 40 6.95 -3.27 -0.28
C HIS A 40 7.28 -4.70 -0.76
N ASP A 41 7.40 -5.65 0.17
CA ASP A 41 7.55 -7.06 -0.16
C ASP A 41 6.30 -7.61 -0.86
N TYR A 42 5.10 -7.26 -0.38
CA TYR A 42 3.84 -7.59 -1.06
C TYR A 42 3.81 -7.05 -2.50
N ILE A 43 4.13 -5.77 -2.70
CA ILE A 43 4.18 -5.14 -4.03
C ILE A 43 5.17 -5.87 -4.95
N LYS A 44 6.34 -6.25 -4.43
CA LYS A 44 7.38 -6.96 -5.19
C LYS A 44 6.93 -8.37 -5.57
N MET A 45 6.37 -9.14 -4.62
CA MET A 45 5.93 -10.51 -4.83
C MET A 45 4.77 -10.60 -5.83
N ASN A 46 3.87 -9.63 -5.80
CA ASN A 46 2.69 -9.60 -6.68
C ASN A 46 2.93 -8.86 -8.01
N GLY A 47 4.17 -8.41 -8.28
CA GLY A 47 4.50 -7.73 -9.54
C GLY A 47 3.78 -6.38 -9.74
N LEU A 48 3.29 -5.77 -8.65
CA LEU A 48 2.51 -4.51 -8.66
C LEU A 48 3.39 -3.26 -8.85
N ARG A 49 4.71 -3.44 -9.01
CA ARG A 49 5.61 -2.32 -9.28
C ARG A 49 5.32 -1.73 -10.64
N GLN A 50 5.05 -0.43 -10.66
CA GLN A 50 5.00 0.33 -11.90
C GLN A 50 6.33 0.15 -12.65
N ARG A 51 6.23 -0.31 -13.89
CA ARG A 51 7.40 -0.46 -14.77
C ARG A 51 7.61 0.84 -15.51
N PHE A 52 8.87 1.24 -15.63
CA PHE A 52 9.25 2.44 -16.35
C PHE A 52 10.11 2.06 -17.55
N CYS A 53 9.96 2.79 -18.65
CA CYS A 53 10.80 2.64 -19.81
C CYS A 53 12.23 3.06 -19.45
N PRO A 54 13.25 2.21 -19.64
CA PRO A 54 14.62 2.53 -19.25
C PRO A 54 15.23 3.70 -20.05
N HIS A 55 14.64 4.06 -21.19
CA HIS A 55 15.18 5.09 -22.08
C HIS A 55 14.58 6.48 -21.85
N CYS A 56 13.34 6.56 -21.38
CA CYS A 56 12.63 7.83 -21.22
C CYS A 56 11.92 8.00 -19.87
N ASN A 57 12.04 7.04 -18.94
CA ASN A 57 11.33 7.02 -17.66
C ASN A 57 9.80 7.16 -17.78
N ALA A 58 9.24 6.91 -18.97
CA ALA A 58 7.80 6.91 -19.17
C ALA A 58 7.18 5.67 -18.48
N PRO A 59 6.00 5.79 -17.84
CA PRO A 59 5.24 4.67 -17.35
C PRO A 59 4.97 3.66 -18.48
N LEU A 60 5.45 2.43 -18.32
CA LEU A 60 5.02 1.32 -19.16
C LEU A 60 3.68 0.87 -18.57
N SER A 61 2.59 1.30 -19.19
CA SER A 61 1.23 0.97 -18.75
C SER A 61 1.04 -0.55 -18.79
N GLY A 62 1.26 -1.19 -17.65
CA GLY A 62 1.17 -2.63 -17.46
C GLY A 62 0.07 -2.95 -16.45
N GLY A 63 -1.17 -2.94 -16.96
CA GLY A 63 -2.39 -3.54 -16.43
C GLY A 63 -2.57 -3.69 -14.91
N VAL A 64 -3.39 -2.82 -14.34
CA VAL A 64 -4.52 -3.25 -13.48
C VAL A 64 -5.71 -2.38 -13.86
N SER A 65 -6.65 -2.95 -14.63
CA SER A 65 -8.03 -2.46 -14.63
C SER A 65 -8.61 -2.79 -13.26
N VAL A 66 -8.52 -1.85 -12.32
CA VAL A 66 -9.47 -1.84 -11.22
C VAL A 66 -10.76 -1.34 -11.85
N SER A 67 -11.69 -2.27 -12.10
CA SER A 67 -13.09 -1.91 -12.34
C SER A 67 -13.54 -1.08 -11.15
N GLU A 68 -13.68 0.22 -11.37
CA GLU A 68 -14.35 1.15 -10.48
C GLU A 68 -15.73 0.55 -10.14
N PRO A 69 -16.09 0.34 -8.86
CA PRO A 69 -17.45 -0.04 -8.54
C PRO A 69 -18.32 1.16 -8.87
N ALA A 70 -19.13 1.03 -9.92
CA ALA A 70 -20.10 2.03 -10.35
C ALA A 70 -20.88 2.54 -9.12
N ALA A 71 -20.75 3.83 -8.85
CA ALA A 71 -21.58 4.50 -7.84
C ALA A 71 -23.05 4.32 -8.25
N PRO A 72 -23.96 4.01 -7.30
CA PRO A 72 -25.38 3.90 -7.63
C PRO A 72 -25.92 5.28 -8.03
N GLU A 73 -26.37 5.42 -9.27
CA GLU A 73 -27.12 6.58 -9.73
C GLU A 73 -28.38 6.72 -8.88
N VAL A 74 -28.46 7.80 -8.10
CA VAL A 74 -29.65 8.17 -7.35
C VAL A 74 -30.56 8.94 -8.32
N PRO A 75 -31.79 8.48 -8.62
CA PRO A 75 -32.69 9.23 -9.49
C PRO A 75 -33.17 10.49 -8.77
N ALA A 76 -32.96 11.64 -9.40
CA ALA A 76 -33.53 12.91 -8.96
C ALA A 76 -35.07 12.84 -9.10
N ILE A 77 -35.76 13.17 -8.02
CA ILE A 77 -37.20 13.46 -7.99
C ILE A 77 -37.41 14.92 -8.38
#